data_AF-A0A9E4YIU1-F1
#
_entry.id   AF-A0A9E4YIU1-F1
#
_cell.length_a   1.000
_cell.length_b   1.000
_cell.length_c   1.000
_cell.angle_alpha   90.00
_cell.angle_beta   90.00
_cell.angle_gamma   90.00
#
_symmetry.space_group_name_H-M   'P 1'
#
loop_
_entity.id
_entity.type
_entity.pdbx_description
1 polymer ?
#
loop_
_entity_poly.entity_id
_entity_poly.type
_entity_poly.pdbx_seq_one_letter_code
_entity_poly.pdbx_strand_id
1 'polypeptide(L)'
;MKVIFLKDVPETADAGEVKEVKNGFARNYLLPRGLAAPATPHQLQRIKAIEKAAHETRLKFSEEWEVVAEAIAGTTVEVEVRVGPSGRLFGSVTGRAIAEKLTEATGREIDHRQVLLGTAIHEPGDYPVNIRLYRDVQAEVIVSVIPEGYSPEEAAAMATLAEEGLPEALDDTATSDEDKEPEAEPAEASAEPVETGADEEDEKKDEDA
;
A
#
# COMPACT_ATOMS: atom_id res chain seq x y z
N MET A 1 -7.14 -3.99 32.42
CA MET A 1 -6.94 -2.81 33.29
C MET A 1 -7.05 -1.54 32.45
N LYS A 2 -7.84 -0.55 32.91
CA LYS A 2 -7.91 0.77 32.27
C LYS A 2 -6.71 1.64 32.63
N VAL A 3 -6.07 2.21 31.61
CA VAL A 3 -4.93 3.12 31.71
C VAL A 3 -5.15 4.37 30.86
N ILE A 4 -4.50 5.47 31.25
CA ILE A 4 -4.46 6.74 30.53
C ILE A 4 -3.08 6.86 29.90
N PHE A 5 -3.00 7.09 28.59
CA PHE A 5 -1.72 7.27 27.90
C PHE A 5 -1.19 8.69 28.11
N LEU A 6 0.07 8.78 28.52
CA LEU A 6 0.79 10.04 28.79
C LEU A 6 1.66 10.49 27.59
N LYS A 7 1.94 9.55 26.69
CA LYS A 7 2.68 9.71 25.44
C LYS A 7 2.04 8.81 24.38
N ASP A 8 2.17 9.17 23.11
CA ASP A 8 1.80 8.31 21.99
C ASP A 8 2.56 6.97 22.10
N VAL A 9 1.85 5.86 21.92
CA VAL A 9 2.43 4.52 21.81
C VAL A 9 1.92 3.90 20.50
N PRO A 10 2.80 3.63 19.52
CA PRO A 10 2.39 3.17 18.19
C PRO A 10 1.53 1.91 18.28
N GLU A 11 0.58 1.79 17.36
CA GLU A 11 -0.43 0.71 17.25
C GLU A 11 -1.36 0.57 18.48
N THR A 12 -1.10 1.29 19.57
CA THR A 12 -1.76 1.10 20.86
C THR A 12 -2.76 2.21 21.15
N ALA A 13 -2.27 3.45 21.31
CA ALA A 13 -3.06 4.58 21.78
C ALA A 13 -2.28 5.91 21.69
N ASP A 14 -3.01 7.02 21.56
CA ASP A 14 -2.45 8.37 21.54
C ASP A 14 -2.35 9.00 22.94
N ALA A 15 -1.47 10.00 23.12
CA ALA A 15 -1.37 10.74 24.37
C ALA A 15 -2.69 11.46 24.71
N GLY A 16 -3.25 11.15 25.88
CA GLY A 16 -4.58 11.59 26.29
C GLY A 16 -5.70 10.56 26.09
N GLU A 17 -5.45 9.41 25.43
CA GLU A 17 -6.46 8.36 25.28
C GLU A 17 -6.59 7.51 26.57
N VAL A 18 -7.81 7.00 26.84
CA VAL A 18 -8.10 6.06 27.93
C VAL A 18 -8.47 4.69 27.35
N LYS A 19 -7.62 3.68 27.54
CA LYS A 19 -7.79 2.36 26.94
C LYS A 19 -7.74 1.23 27.95
N GLU A 20 -8.51 0.17 27.69
CA GLU A 20 -8.45 -1.09 28.43
C GLU A 20 -7.30 -1.95 27.86
N VAL A 21 -6.30 -2.26 28.68
CA VAL A 21 -5.13 -3.06 28.26
C VAL A 21 -4.93 -4.31 29.14
N LYS A 22 -4.23 -5.31 28.60
CA LYS A 22 -3.84 -6.52 29.34
C LYS A 22 -2.97 -6.14 30.55
N ASN A 23 -3.27 -6.70 31.72
CA ASN A 23 -2.67 -6.29 33.01
C ASN A 23 -1.13 -6.38 33.02
N GLY A 24 -0.55 -7.37 32.34
CA GLY A 24 0.90 -7.51 32.19
C GLY A 24 1.54 -6.41 31.33
N PHE A 25 0.88 -5.95 30.27
CA PHE A 25 1.38 -4.87 29.41
C PHE A 25 1.39 -3.53 30.16
N ALA A 26 0.33 -3.24 30.93
CA ALA A 26 0.32 -2.09 31.85
C ALA A 26 1.49 -2.15 32.84
N ARG A 27 1.61 -3.26 33.59
CA ARG A 27 2.57 -3.39 34.70
C ARG A 27 4.03 -3.49 34.27
N ASN A 28 4.33 -4.15 33.15
CA ASN A 28 5.70 -4.47 32.76
C ASN A 28 6.26 -3.51 31.69
N TYR A 29 5.41 -2.87 30.89
CA TYR A 29 5.84 -2.02 29.78
C TYR A 29 5.39 -0.56 29.96
N LEU A 30 4.10 -0.28 30.11
CA LEU A 30 3.59 1.09 30.08
C LEU A 30 3.90 1.89 31.34
N LEU A 31 3.62 1.35 32.53
CA LEU A 31 3.81 2.03 33.81
C LEU A 31 5.31 2.27 34.13
N PRO A 32 6.23 1.28 33.99
CA PRO A 32 7.64 1.50 34.33
C PRO A 32 8.36 2.47 33.40
N ARG A 33 7.90 2.59 32.15
CA ARG A 33 8.45 3.53 31.14
C ARG A 33 7.80 4.91 31.19
N GLY A 34 6.82 5.15 32.06
CA GLY A 34 6.07 6.40 32.12
C GLY A 34 5.26 6.72 30.86
N LEU A 35 4.88 5.69 30.09
CA LEU A 35 4.07 5.83 28.86
C LEU A 35 2.58 5.95 29.18
N ALA A 36 2.13 5.38 30.30
CA ALA A 36 0.76 5.49 30.78
C ALA A 36 0.70 5.64 32.31
N ALA A 37 -0.48 6.00 32.81
CA ALA A 37 -0.85 6.03 34.22
C ALA A 37 -2.10 5.17 34.47
N PRO A 38 -2.36 4.67 35.70
CA PRO A 38 -3.64 4.05 36.03
C PRO A 38 -4.79 5.06 35.89
N ALA A 39 -5.93 4.63 35.35
CA ALA A 39 -7.07 5.50 35.10
C ALA A 39 -7.84 5.87 36.39
N THR A 40 -7.28 6.74 37.21
CA THR A 40 -7.92 7.27 38.44
C THR A 40 -8.68 8.58 38.16
N PRO A 41 -9.71 8.93 38.95
CA PRO A 41 -10.49 10.16 38.76
C PRO A 41 -9.64 11.44 38.74
N HIS A 42 -8.55 11.49 39.51
CA HIS A 42 -7.61 12.62 39.51
C HIS A 42 -6.85 12.74 38.18
N GLN A 43 -6.41 11.63 37.59
CA GLN A 43 -5.69 11.68 36.30
C GLN A 43 -6.63 11.99 35.13
N LEU A 44 -7.90 11.56 35.20
CA LEU A 44 -8.95 11.94 34.24
C LEU A 44 -9.26 13.45 34.21
N GLN A 45 -8.89 14.22 35.24
CA GLN A 45 -8.98 15.69 35.19
C GLN A 45 -7.76 16.32 34.49
N ARG A 46 -6.57 15.73 34.68
CA ARG A 46 -5.32 16.21 34.06
C ARG A 46 -5.24 15.89 32.57
N ILE A 47 -5.95 14.86 32.12
CA ILE A 47 -5.88 14.30 30.75
C ILE A 47 -6.05 15.35 29.64
N LYS A 48 -7.01 16.26 29.78
CA LYS A 48 -7.35 17.28 28.75
C LYS A 48 -6.20 18.24 28.43
N ALA A 49 -5.35 18.52 29.42
CA ALA A 49 -4.17 19.37 29.22
C ALA A 49 -3.04 18.62 28.48
N ILE A 50 -2.92 17.31 28.70
CA ILE A 50 -1.96 16.42 28.03
C ILE A 50 -2.41 16.19 26.58
N GLU A 51 -3.68 15.84 26.40
CA GLU A 51 -4.36 15.67 25.10
C GLU A 51 -4.20 16.90 24.21
N LYS A 52 -4.50 18.11 24.72
CA LYS A 52 -4.34 19.37 23.97
C LYS A 52 -2.90 19.66 23.60
N ALA A 53 -1.95 19.50 24.54
CA ALA A 53 -0.53 19.72 24.27
C ALA A 53 0.03 18.71 23.25
N ALA A 54 -0.40 17.45 23.31
CA ALA A 54 -0.04 16.43 22.33
C ALA A 54 -0.68 16.68 20.97
N HIS A 55 -1.93 17.16 20.91
CA HIS A 55 -2.57 17.57 19.67
C HIS A 55 -1.84 18.75 19.01
N GLU A 56 -1.55 19.83 19.74
CA GLU A 56 -0.77 20.98 19.25
C GLU A 56 0.64 20.61 18.81
N THR A 57 1.25 19.59 19.43
CA THR A 57 2.56 19.08 19.02
C THR A 57 2.47 18.26 17.74
N ARG A 58 1.43 17.42 17.61
CA ARG A 58 1.20 16.57 16.42
C ARG A 58 0.82 17.37 15.18
N LEU A 59 0.01 18.41 15.31
CA LEU A 59 -0.32 19.32 14.21
C LEU A 59 0.95 19.96 13.62
N LYS A 60 1.84 20.48 14.47
CA LYS A 60 3.11 21.07 14.00
C LYS A 60 3.98 20.04 13.27
N PHE A 61 4.03 18.81 13.76
CA PHE A 61 4.74 17.75 13.05
C PHE A 61 4.05 17.33 11.74
N SER A 62 2.71 17.29 11.65
CA SER A 62 2.06 17.02 10.37
C SER A 62 2.26 18.18 9.39
N GLU A 63 2.09 19.43 9.81
CA GLU A 63 2.41 20.65 9.03
C GLU A 63 3.87 20.62 8.51
N GLU A 64 4.84 20.27 9.36
CA GLU A 64 6.26 20.11 8.96
C GLU A 64 6.51 18.99 7.94
N TRP A 65 5.72 17.92 7.97
CA TRP A 65 5.83 16.79 7.04
C TRP A 65 4.96 16.98 5.79
N GLU A 66 3.90 17.78 5.84
CA GLU A 66 3.05 18.17 4.71
C GLU A 66 3.84 19.06 3.74
N VAL A 67 4.59 20.05 4.24
CA VAL A 67 5.51 20.86 3.41
C VAL A 67 6.59 19.99 2.73
N VAL A 68 7.01 18.89 3.37
CA VAL A 68 7.94 17.92 2.77
C VAL A 68 7.22 17.02 1.77
N ALA A 69 5.98 16.61 2.05
CA ALA A 69 5.16 15.84 1.12
C ALA A 69 4.92 16.62 -0.17
N GLU A 70 4.52 17.89 -0.08
CA GLU A 70 4.33 18.79 -1.23
C GLU A 70 5.62 18.99 -2.03
N ALA A 71 6.78 19.06 -1.36
CA ALA A 71 8.08 19.22 -2.03
C ALA A 71 8.58 17.97 -2.77
N ILE A 72 8.14 16.77 -2.38
CA ILE A 72 8.51 15.50 -3.02
C ILE A 72 7.41 15.00 -3.98
N ALA A 73 6.15 15.38 -3.77
CA ALA A 73 5.01 14.89 -4.56
C ALA A 73 5.20 15.16 -6.08
N GLY A 74 5.15 14.08 -6.87
CA GLY A 74 5.36 14.16 -8.33
C GLY A 74 6.80 14.45 -8.76
N THR A 75 7.78 14.44 -7.86
CA THR A 75 9.20 14.46 -8.24
C THR A 75 9.62 13.11 -8.81
N THR A 76 10.55 13.16 -9.78
CA THR A 76 11.21 11.96 -10.31
C THR A 76 12.52 11.73 -9.57
N VAL A 77 12.69 10.54 -8.99
CA VAL A 77 13.91 10.10 -8.33
C VAL A 77 14.62 9.12 -9.25
N GLU A 78 15.72 9.58 -9.85
CA GLU A 78 16.56 8.76 -10.72
C GLU A 78 17.45 7.82 -9.89
N VAL A 79 17.44 6.53 -10.27
CA VAL A 79 18.22 5.48 -9.62
C VAL A 79 19.05 4.76 -10.69
N GLU A 80 20.31 5.16 -10.83
CA GLU A 80 21.28 4.50 -11.71
C GLU A 80 21.62 3.09 -11.19
N VAL A 81 21.45 2.07 -12.04
CA VAL A 81 21.72 0.65 -11.70
C VAL A 81 22.25 -0.11 -12.91
N ARG A 82 23.14 -1.08 -12.69
CA ARG A 82 23.66 -1.94 -13.76
C ARG A 82 22.59 -2.93 -14.26
N VAL A 83 22.24 -2.82 -15.54
CA VAL A 83 21.40 -3.76 -16.28
C VAL A 83 22.26 -4.81 -16.97
N GLY A 84 21.82 -6.06 -16.95
CA GLY A 84 22.45 -7.19 -17.64
C GLY A 84 21.97 -7.37 -19.08
N PRO A 85 22.62 -8.25 -19.87
CA PRO A 85 22.31 -8.46 -21.30
C PRO A 85 20.91 -9.04 -21.58
N SER A 86 20.16 -9.40 -20.54
CA SER A 86 18.76 -9.85 -20.60
C SER A 86 17.74 -8.75 -20.28
N GLY A 87 18.17 -7.48 -20.20
CA GLY A 87 17.30 -6.34 -19.84
C GLY A 87 16.95 -6.24 -18.35
N ARG A 88 17.40 -7.18 -17.51
CA ARG A 88 17.16 -7.20 -16.06
C ARG A 88 18.30 -6.60 -15.26
N LEU A 89 17.98 -5.98 -14.13
CA LEU A 89 18.94 -5.44 -13.18
C LEU A 89 19.81 -6.56 -12.60
N PHE A 90 21.11 -6.32 -12.42
CA PHE A 90 22.03 -7.26 -11.75
C PHE A 90 21.76 -7.41 -10.24
N GLY A 91 20.90 -6.56 -9.67
CA GLY A 91 20.46 -6.58 -8.27
C GLY A 91 18.96 -6.31 -8.16
N SER A 92 18.58 -5.53 -7.15
CA SER A 92 17.21 -5.04 -7.01
C SER A 92 17.16 -3.65 -6.39
N VAL A 93 16.29 -2.79 -6.92
CA VAL A 93 15.96 -1.53 -6.23
C VAL A 93 14.96 -1.85 -5.13
N THR A 94 15.31 -1.47 -3.91
CA THR A 94 14.51 -1.71 -2.70
C THR A 94 14.14 -0.37 -2.06
N GLY A 95 13.16 -0.38 -1.15
CA GLY A 95 12.76 0.82 -0.40
C GLY A 95 13.91 1.50 0.37
N ARG A 96 15.00 0.77 0.65
CA ARG A 96 16.23 1.36 1.21
C ARG A 96 16.96 2.25 0.19
N ALA A 97 17.22 1.76 -1.02
CA ALA A 97 17.91 2.54 -2.06
C ALA A 97 17.09 3.78 -2.46
N ILE A 98 15.76 3.62 -2.52
CA ILE A 98 14.82 4.72 -2.77
C ILE A 98 14.87 5.76 -1.63
N ALA A 99 14.84 5.33 -0.37
CA ALA A 99 14.94 6.23 0.80
C ALA A 99 16.30 6.94 0.91
N GLU A 100 17.39 6.27 0.56
CA GLU A 100 18.73 6.87 0.49
C GLU A 100 18.78 7.96 -0.60
N LYS A 101 18.27 7.69 -1.81
CA LYS A 101 18.18 8.67 -2.90
C LYS A 101 17.25 9.85 -2.60
N LEU A 102 16.12 9.61 -1.94
CA LEU A 102 15.21 10.66 -1.47
C LEU A 102 15.83 11.54 -0.37
N THR A 103 16.62 10.95 0.52
CA THR A 103 17.35 11.69 1.56
C THR A 103 18.43 12.57 0.93
N GLU A 104 19.13 12.09 -0.11
CA GLU A 104 20.05 12.90 -0.91
C GLU A 104 19.35 14.05 -1.64
N ALA A 105 18.21 13.79 -2.29
CA ALA A 105 17.48 14.79 -3.09
C ALA A 105 16.77 15.86 -2.23
N THR A 106 16.17 15.47 -1.10
CA THR A 106 15.37 16.37 -0.25
C THR A 106 16.17 16.98 0.90
N GLY A 107 17.32 16.40 1.27
CA GLY A 107 18.12 16.83 2.42
C GLY A 107 17.48 16.55 3.78
N ARG A 108 16.40 15.76 3.86
CA ARG A 108 15.71 15.34 5.09
C ARG A 108 15.71 13.81 5.18
N GLU A 109 16.07 13.28 6.34
CA GLU A 109 16.20 11.83 6.59
C GLU A 109 14.85 11.11 6.45
N ILE A 110 14.79 10.15 5.52
CA ILE A 110 13.62 9.30 5.25
C ILE A 110 13.99 7.85 5.57
N ASP A 111 13.18 7.18 6.38
CA ASP A 111 13.33 5.78 6.75
C ASP A 111 12.82 4.88 5.62
N HIS A 112 13.56 3.82 5.29
CA HIS A 112 13.16 2.76 4.36
C HIS A 112 11.79 2.11 4.69
N ARG A 113 11.27 2.30 5.91
CA ARG A 113 9.94 1.85 6.37
C ARG A 113 8.79 2.79 5.97
N GLN A 114 9.09 4.02 5.55
CA GLN A 114 8.09 4.98 5.07
C GLN A 114 7.75 4.71 3.60
N VAL A 115 8.69 4.14 2.83
CA VAL A 115 8.51 3.76 1.41
C VAL A 115 7.66 2.49 1.29
N LEU A 116 6.46 2.60 0.72
CA LEU A 116 5.49 1.49 0.58
C LEU A 116 5.73 0.66 -0.69
N LEU A 117 6.90 0.02 -0.77
CA LEU A 117 7.27 -0.84 -1.90
C LEU A 117 6.80 -2.29 -1.68
N GLY A 118 5.83 -2.76 -2.48
CA GLY A 118 5.26 -4.11 -2.35
C GLY A 118 6.18 -5.24 -2.82
N THR A 119 6.91 -5.03 -3.92
CA THR A 119 7.91 -5.96 -4.49
C THR A 119 9.15 -5.17 -4.90
N ALA A 120 10.34 -5.75 -4.72
CA ALA A 120 11.58 -5.12 -5.19
C ALA A 120 11.60 -5.03 -6.72
N ILE A 121 12.14 -3.94 -7.25
CA ILE A 121 12.19 -3.70 -8.71
C ILE A 121 13.41 -4.42 -9.29
N HIS A 122 13.21 -5.14 -10.40
CA HIS A 122 14.20 -5.98 -11.07
C HIS A 122 14.41 -5.67 -12.56
N GLU A 123 13.65 -4.72 -13.11
CA GLU A 123 13.66 -4.29 -14.51
C GLU A 123 13.73 -2.75 -14.54
N PRO A 124 14.36 -2.13 -15.57
CA PRO A 124 14.43 -0.68 -15.70
C PRO A 124 13.07 -0.09 -16.14
N GLY A 125 12.82 1.16 -15.79
CA GLY A 125 11.56 1.85 -16.07
C GLY A 125 11.10 2.76 -14.93
N ASP A 126 9.94 3.39 -15.13
CA ASP A 126 9.34 4.33 -14.18
C ASP A 126 8.27 3.65 -13.31
N TYR A 127 8.40 3.79 -11.99
CA TYR A 127 7.51 3.15 -11.03
C TYR A 127 6.93 4.20 -10.06
N PRO A 128 5.61 4.39 -9.98
CA PRO A 128 5.00 5.21 -8.94
C PRO A 128 5.10 4.49 -7.59
N VAL A 129 5.67 5.18 -6.58
CA VAL A 129 5.88 4.65 -5.24
C VAL A 129 5.28 5.62 -4.21
N ASN A 130 4.37 5.11 -3.40
CA ASN A 130 3.76 5.86 -2.30
C ASN A 130 4.64 5.84 -1.06
N ILE A 131 4.76 6.97 -0.38
CA ILE A 131 5.64 7.18 0.77
C ILE A 131 4.85 7.79 1.91
N ARG A 132 4.68 7.03 3.00
CA ARG A 132 3.97 7.48 4.19
C ARG A 132 4.94 8.11 5.19
N LEU A 133 5.11 9.42 5.09
CA LEU A 133 6.04 10.20 5.90
C LEU A 133 5.62 10.21 7.38
N TYR A 134 4.43 10.72 7.72
CA TYR A 134 4.01 10.83 9.12
C TYR A 134 2.50 10.67 9.32
N ARG A 135 2.10 9.68 10.13
CA ARG A 135 0.69 9.28 10.35
C ARG A 135 -0.07 9.12 9.03
N ASP A 136 -0.86 10.13 8.67
CA ASP A 136 -1.77 10.15 7.53
C ASP A 136 -1.17 10.91 6.32
N VAL A 137 -0.07 11.65 6.53
CA VAL A 137 0.69 12.37 5.49
C VAL A 137 1.40 11.38 4.57
N GLN A 138 1.06 11.43 3.28
CA GLN A 138 1.59 10.57 2.23
C GLN A 138 1.95 11.41 1.00
N ALA A 139 2.98 10.98 0.27
CA ALA A 139 3.38 11.55 -1.02
C ALA A 139 3.57 10.44 -2.05
N GLU A 140 3.21 10.70 -3.30
CA GLU A 140 3.47 9.82 -4.45
C GLU A 140 4.69 10.34 -5.22
N VAL A 141 5.60 9.44 -5.57
CA VAL A 141 6.91 9.76 -6.16
C VAL A 141 7.17 8.83 -7.33
N ILE A 142 7.71 9.35 -8.43
CA ILE A 142 8.09 8.52 -9.59
C ILE A 142 9.54 8.07 -9.40
N VAL A 143 9.78 6.77 -9.27
CA VAL A 143 11.12 6.20 -9.21
C VAL A 143 11.52 5.75 -10.61
N SER A 144 12.46 6.46 -11.24
CA SER A 144 12.97 6.12 -12.57
C SER A 144 14.25 5.31 -12.44
N VAL A 145 14.24 4.06 -12.92
CA VAL A 145 15.38 3.15 -12.80
C VAL A 145 16.15 3.10 -14.12
N ILE A 146 17.31 3.75 -14.15
CA ILE A 146 18.09 4.04 -15.36
C ILE A 146 19.32 3.11 -15.44
N PRO A 147 19.65 2.52 -16.61
CA PRO A 147 20.86 1.74 -16.81
C PRO A 147 22.15 2.57 -16.65
N GLU A 148 22.99 2.24 -15.68
CA GLU A 148 24.33 2.84 -15.50
C GLU A 148 25.19 2.61 -16.76
N GLY A 149 25.41 3.67 -17.54
CA GLY A 149 26.31 3.67 -18.70
C GLY A 149 25.67 3.84 -20.09
N TYR A 150 24.36 4.04 -20.19
CA TYR A 150 23.70 4.49 -21.44
C TYR A 150 23.46 6.00 -21.44
N SER A 151 23.46 6.64 -22.61
CA SER A 151 23.08 8.05 -22.74
C SER A 151 21.55 8.21 -22.59
N PRO A 152 21.04 9.30 -21.99
CA PRO A 152 19.60 9.59 -21.96
C PRO A 152 18.94 9.60 -23.36
N GLU A 153 19.70 9.96 -24.40
CA GLU A 153 19.26 9.93 -25.80
C GLU A 153 19.00 8.51 -26.32
N GLU A 154 19.71 7.51 -25.81
CA GLU A 154 19.60 6.10 -26.22
C GLU A 154 18.48 5.37 -25.47
N ALA A 155 18.24 5.74 -24.20
CA ALA A 155 17.13 5.22 -23.41
C ALA A 155 15.77 5.59 -24.04
N ALA A 156 15.61 6.84 -24.50
CA ALA A 156 14.42 7.29 -25.22
C ALA A 156 14.21 6.50 -26.54
N ALA A 157 15.28 6.19 -27.27
CA ALA A 157 15.21 5.41 -28.51
C ALA A 157 14.78 3.95 -28.27
N MET A 158 15.17 3.35 -27.14
CA MET A 158 14.69 2.01 -26.76
C MET A 158 13.22 1.99 -26.35
N ALA A 159 12.70 3.05 -25.73
CA ALA A 159 11.27 3.16 -25.43
C ALA A 159 10.43 3.15 -26.72
N THR A 160 10.83 3.94 -27.72
CA THR A 160 10.14 3.96 -29.03
C THR A 160 10.22 2.61 -29.77
N LEU A 161 11.35 1.90 -29.71
CA LEU A 161 11.47 0.57 -30.33
C LEU A 161 10.63 -0.52 -29.64
N ALA A 162 10.26 -0.34 -28.37
CA ALA A 162 9.35 -1.25 -27.68
C ALA A 162 7.89 -1.02 -28.09
N GLU A 163 7.53 0.21 -28.42
CA GLU A 163 6.17 0.61 -28.83
C GLU A 163 5.87 0.22 -30.29
N GLU A 164 6.88 0.22 -31.17
CA GLU A 164 6.80 -0.36 -32.54
C GLU A 164 6.66 -1.91 -32.54
N GLY A 165 6.63 -2.56 -31.36
CA GLY A 165 6.66 -4.02 -31.20
C GLY A 165 5.33 -4.76 -31.43
N LEU A 166 4.19 -4.06 -31.54
CA LEU A 166 2.89 -4.67 -31.83
C LEU A 166 2.36 -4.18 -33.19
N PRO A 167 2.18 -5.06 -34.20
CA PRO A 167 1.50 -4.68 -35.42
C PRO A 167 0.00 -4.52 -35.16
N GLU A 168 -0.52 -3.30 -35.31
CA GLU A 168 -1.96 -3.06 -35.48
C GLU A 168 -2.44 -3.76 -36.76
N ALA A 169 -3.13 -4.89 -36.62
CA ALA A 169 -3.78 -5.60 -37.71
C ALA A 169 -5.27 -5.22 -37.78
N LEU A 170 -5.54 -3.94 -38.02
CA LEU A 170 -6.86 -3.41 -38.36
C LEU A 170 -6.75 -2.69 -39.70
N ASP A 171 -7.17 -3.36 -40.77
CA ASP A 171 -7.33 -2.74 -42.08
C ASP A 171 -8.66 -3.20 -42.71
N ASP A 172 -9.19 -2.30 -43.50
CA ASP A 172 -10.61 -1.95 -43.55
C ASP A 172 -11.54 -2.82 -44.43
N THR A 173 -12.83 -2.55 -44.20
CA THR A 173 -14.04 -2.66 -45.05
C THR A 173 -13.90 -2.70 -46.61
N ALA A 174 -14.90 -3.10 -47.42
CA ALA A 174 -16.23 -3.73 -47.21
C ALA A 174 -16.85 -4.17 -48.56
N THR A 175 -17.98 -4.92 -48.51
CA THR A 175 -19.01 -5.12 -49.57
C THR A 175 -18.57 -5.82 -50.88
N SER A 176 -19.33 -6.70 -51.53
CA SER A 176 -20.68 -7.31 -51.30
C SER A 176 -20.79 -8.57 -52.23
N ASP A 177 -21.87 -9.31 -52.52
CA ASP A 177 -23.35 -9.13 -52.51
C ASP A 177 -24.07 -10.49 -52.24
N GLU A 178 -25.34 -10.60 -52.68
CA GLU A 178 -26.32 -11.70 -52.66
C GLU A 178 -25.84 -13.04 -53.33
N ASP A 179 -26.45 -14.22 -53.15
CA ASP A 179 -27.85 -14.54 -52.83
C ASP A 179 -28.04 -15.98 -52.24
N LYS A 180 -29.24 -16.23 -51.68
CA LYS A 180 -30.01 -17.51 -51.68
C LYS A 180 -29.99 -18.50 -50.49
N GLU A 181 -30.95 -18.31 -49.58
CA GLU A 181 -31.66 -19.35 -48.79
C GLU A 181 -32.76 -20.07 -49.63
N PRO A 182 -33.69 -20.93 -49.09
CA PRO A 182 -33.75 -21.65 -47.79
C PRO A 182 -34.05 -23.17 -47.89
N GLU A 183 -33.99 -23.89 -46.76
CA GLU A 183 -34.86 -25.01 -46.29
C GLU A 183 -34.19 -25.69 -45.05
N ALA A 184 -34.86 -26.08 -43.95
CA ALA A 184 -36.25 -25.88 -43.50
C ALA A 184 -36.37 -26.05 -41.95
N GLU A 185 -37.44 -25.49 -41.37
CA GLU A 185 -37.90 -25.63 -39.96
C GLU A 185 -38.95 -26.78 -39.79
N PRO A 186 -39.55 -27.05 -38.61
CA PRO A 186 -39.10 -26.96 -37.22
C PRO A 186 -39.50 -28.19 -36.33
N ALA A 187 -39.09 -28.21 -35.05
CA ALA A 187 -39.75 -28.85 -33.89
C ALA A 187 -39.04 -28.34 -32.60
N GLU A 188 -39.65 -27.77 -31.54
CA GLU A 188 -40.78 -28.20 -30.68
C GLU A 188 -40.63 -29.60 -30.04
N ALA A 189 -40.83 -29.83 -28.74
CA ALA A 189 -40.95 -28.95 -27.56
C ALA A 189 -40.88 -29.79 -26.25
N SER A 190 -40.92 -29.11 -25.09
CA SER A 190 -41.55 -29.56 -23.83
C SER A 190 -40.77 -30.36 -22.75
N ALA A 191 -41.20 -30.07 -21.51
CA ALA A 191 -41.21 -30.89 -20.28
C ALA A 191 -39.97 -30.98 -19.35
N GLU A 192 -40.18 -30.48 -18.13
CA GLU A 192 -39.46 -30.70 -16.85
C GLU A 192 -40.07 -31.96 -16.13
N PRO A 193 -40.14 -32.07 -14.77
CA PRO A 193 -39.08 -32.19 -13.75
C PRO A 193 -39.23 -33.42 -12.81
N VAL A 194 -38.17 -33.75 -12.04
CA VAL A 194 -38.20 -34.48 -10.74
C VAL A 194 -36.92 -34.10 -9.96
N GLU A 195 -36.83 -33.81 -8.64
CA GLU A 195 -37.48 -34.31 -7.40
C GLU A 195 -37.12 -35.79 -7.10
N THR A 196 -36.80 -36.28 -5.88
CA THR A 196 -36.83 -35.77 -4.47
C THR A 196 -35.93 -36.65 -3.56
N GLY A 197 -35.71 -36.25 -2.30
CA GLY A 197 -35.12 -37.08 -1.22
C GLY A 197 -33.75 -36.55 -0.72
N ALA A 198 -33.54 -36.06 0.51
CA ALA A 198 -34.31 -36.03 1.77
C ALA A 198 -34.45 -37.36 2.54
N ASP A 199 -33.73 -37.45 3.67
CA ASP A 199 -34.03 -38.11 4.97
C ASP A 199 -32.91 -37.64 5.95
N GLU A 200 -33.23 -36.99 7.08
CA GLU A 200 -33.38 -37.54 8.45
C GLU A 200 -32.05 -38.04 9.06
N GLU A 201 -31.47 -37.30 10.03
CA GLU A 201 -31.73 -37.34 11.49
C GLU A 201 -31.18 -38.58 12.22
N ASP A 202 -30.24 -38.37 13.15
CA ASP A 202 -30.14 -39.16 14.39
C ASP A 202 -29.53 -38.30 15.52
N GLU A 203 -29.78 -38.67 16.78
CA GLU A 203 -29.65 -37.79 17.96
C GLU A 203 -29.09 -38.54 19.18
N LYS A 204 -28.37 -37.79 20.04
CA LYS A 204 -28.05 -38.04 21.48
C LYS A 204 -26.68 -38.62 21.86
N LYS A 205 -26.06 -37.93 22.83
CA LYS A 205 -25.33 -38.45 24.01
C LYS A 205 -24.01 -39.21 23.76
N ASP A 206 -23.14 -39.41 24.77
CA ASP A 206 -23.16 -39.03 26.19
C ASP A 206 -22.22 -37.81 26.46
N GLU A 207 -22.17 -37.09 27.59
CA GLU A 207 -22.27 -37.41 29.03
C GLU A 207 -21.10 -38.24 29.61
N ASP A 208 -19.99 -37.55 29.90
CA ASP A 208 -18.87 -38.04 30.73
C ASP A 208 -18.62 -37.04 31.88
N ALA A 209 -18.15 -37.51 33.04
CA ALA A 209 -18.24 -36.81 34.34
C ALA A 209 -16.94 -36.72 35.15
#